data_AF-A0A1F2PAV6-F1
#
_entry.id   AF-A0A1F2PAV6-F1
#
_cell.length_a   1.000
_cell.length_b   1.000
_cell.length_c   1.000
_cell.angle_alpha   90.00
_cell.angle_beta   90.00
_cell.angle_gamma   90.00
#
_symmetry.space_group_name_H-M   'P 1'
#
loop_
_entity.id
_entity.type
_entity.pdbx_description
1 polymer ?
#
loop_
_entity_poly.entity_id
_entity_poly.type
_entity_poly.pdbx_seq_one_letter_code
_entity_poly.pdbx_strand_id
1 'polypeptide(L)' 'MIDRELVKEFLKEEMEYDEIELPEGISFDELADLFCKYVEDDFYEWLKDNYRSFFRNGWDWIKERLAGKER' A
#
# COMPACT_ATOMS: atom_id res chain seq x y z
N MET A 1 3.76 2.10 8.97
CA MET A 1 3.45 1.13 10.02
C MET A 1 1.96 0.90 10.00
N ILE A 2 1.57 -0.03 9.14
CA ILE A 2 0.22 -0.57 9.07
C ILE A 2 -0.09 -1.22 10.43
N ASP A 3 -1.33 -1.07 10.90
CA ASP A 3 -1.78 -1.72 12.12
C ASP A 3 -1.87 -3.23 11.90
N ARG A 4 -0.99 -3.97 12.57
CA ARG A 4 -0.86 -5.43 12.44
C ARG A 4 -2.13 -6.16 12.86
N GLU A 5 -2.81 -5.71 13.92
CA GLU A 5 -3.99 -6.42 14.42
C GLU A 5 -5.18 -6.21 13.47
N LEU A 6 -5.33 -5.00 12.91
CA LEU A 6 -6.30 -4.75 11.86
C LEU A 6 -6.03 -5.60 10.61
N VAL A 7 -4.76 -5.77 10.22
CA VAL A 7 -4.39 -6.63 9.09
C VAL A 7 -4.70 -8.09 9.35
N LYS A 8 -4.51 -8.57 10.59
CA LYS A 8 -4.88 -9.95 10.93
C LYS A 8 -6.37 -10.19 10.80
N GLU A 9 -7.19 -9.28 11.32
CA GLU A 9 -8.65 -9.38 11.21
C GLU A 9 -9.07 -9.37 9.74
N PHE A 10 -8.55 -8.41 8.97
CA PHE A 10 -8.78 -8.33 7.53
C PHE A 10 -8.38 -9.62 6.79
N LEU A 11 -7.14 -10.10 6.97
CA LEU A 11 -6.68 -11.32 6.31
C LEU A 11 -7.52 -12.54 6.69
N LYS A 12 -7.98 -12.61 7.94
CA LYS A 12 -8.79 -13.73 8.40
C LYS A 12 -10.16 -13.73 7.72
N GLU A 13 -10.83 -12.56 7.66
CA GLU A 13 -12.12 -12.40 7.00
C GLU A 13 -12.03 -12.71 5.50
N GLU A 14 -11.02 -12.16 4.81
CA GLU A 14 -10.85 -12.36 3.37
C GLU A 14 -10.46 -13.81 3.03
N MET A 15 -9.57 -14.44 3.80
CA MET A 15 -9.21 -15.84 3.58
C MET A 15 -10.40 -16.78 3.84
N GLU A 16 -11.24 -16.49 4.83
CA GLU A 16 -12.48 -17.24 5.07
C GLU A 16 -13.47 -17.07 3.92
N TYR A 17 -13.63 -15.86 3.40
CA TYR A 17 -14.49 -15.56 2.25
C TYR A 17 -14.01 -16.26 0.96
N ASP A 18 -12.70 -16.27 0.71
CA ASP A 18 -12.08 -16.89 -0.46
C ASP A 18 -11.84 -18.42 -0.30
N GLU A 19 -12.26 -19.02 0.81
CA GLU A 19 -12.04 -20.43 1.15
C GLU A 19 -10.54 -20.83 1.11
N ILE A 20 -9.65 -19.90 1.49
CA ILE A 20 -8.20 -20.11 1.53
C ILE A 20 -7.79 -20.65 2.90
N GLU A 21 -7.34 -21.90 2.93
CA GLU A 21 -6.76 -22.50 4.14
C GLU A 21 -5.29 -22.15 4.31
N LEU A 22 -4.89 -21.91 5.57
CA LEU A 22 -3.48 -21.68 5.91
C LEU A 22 -2.71 -23.02 5.85
N PRO A 23 -1.61 -23.11 5.06
CA PRO A 23 -0.82 -24.33 4.99
C PRO A 23 -0.18 -24.71 6.32
N GLU A 24 0.03 -26.01 6.54
CA GLU A 24 0.77 -26.50 7.69
C GLU A 24 2.20 -25.91 7.73
N GLY A 25 2.62 -25.49 8.93
CA GLY A 25 3.96 -24.94 9.16
C GLY A 25 4.12 -23.44 8.93
N ILE A 26 3.05 -22.74 8.54
CA ILE A 26 3.02 -21.27 8.50
C ILE A 26 2.18 -20.77 9.67
N SER A 27 2.70 -19.87 10.49
CA SER A 27 1.87 -19.19 11.48
C SER A 27 1.13 -18.01 10.86
N PHE A 28 -0.11 -17.78 11.31
CA PHE A 28 -0.91 -16.64 10.84
C PHE A 28 -0.24 -15.29 11.16
N ASP A 29 0.48 -15.24 12.28
CA ASP A 29 1.27 -14.09 12.69
C ASP A 29 2.41 -13.78 11.72
N GLU A 30 3.16 -14.78 11.25
CA GLU A 30 4.21 -14.61 10.24
C GLU A 30 3.61 -14.16 8.89
N LEU A 31 2.46 -14.72 8.50
CA LEU A 31 1.74 -14.30 7.31
C LEU A 31 1.34 -12.82 7.38
N ALA A 32 0.74 -12.39 8.49
CA ALA A 32 0.33 -11.01 8.69
C ALA A 32 1.53 -10.04 8.66
N ASP A 33 2.66 -10.41 9.28
CA ASP A 33 3.88 -9.62 9.26
C ASP A 33 4.47 -9.51 7.84
N LEU A 34 4.45 -10.60 7.09
CA LEU A 34 4.91 -10.61 5.70
C LEU A 34 4.01 -9.75 4.82
N PHE A 35 2.69 -9.86 4.97
CA PHE A 35 1.72 -9.07 4.23
C PHE A 35 1.85 -7.57 4.53
N CYS A 36 2.01 -7.19 5.81
CA CYS A 36 2.26 -5.80 6.19
C CYS A 36 3.48 -5.23 5.46
N LYS A 37 4.60 -5.96 5.48
CA LYS A 37 5.83 -5.53 4.78
C LYS A 37 5.61 -5.41 3.27
N TYR A 38 4.94 -6.38 2.66
CA TYR A 38 4.63 -6.37 1.24
C TYR A 38 3.84 -5.12 0.85
N VAL A 39 2.77 -4.79 1.58
CA VAL A 39 1.94 -3.61 1.31
C VAL A 39 2.70 -2.32 1.55
N GLU A 40 3.50 -2.24 2.61
CA GLU A 40 4.32 -1.05 2.89
C GLU A 40 5.35 -0.81 1.80
N ASP A 41 6.09 -1.86 1.39
CA ASP A 41 7.10 -1.75 0.34
C ASP A 41 6.48 -1.32 -1.00
N ASP A 42 5.36 -1.93 -1.40
CA ASP A 42 4.63 -1.56 -2.62
C ASP A 42 4.13 -0.11 -2.59
N PHE A 43 3.56 0.32 -1.45
CA PHE A 43 3.13 1.69 -1.26
C PHE A 43 4.29 2.70 -1.40
N TYR A 44 5.46 2.38 -0.83
CA TYR A 44 6.63 3.25 -0.94
C TYR A 44 7.20 3.29 -2.35
N GLU A 45 7.24 2.18 -3.08
CA GLU A 45 7.66 2.19 -4.49
C GLU A 45 6.68 2.98 -5.36
N TRP A 46 5.37 2.78 -5.18
CA TRP A 46 4.35 3.59 -5.85
C TRP A 46 4.52 5.09 -5.58
N LEU A 47 4.77 5.48 -4.32
CA LEU A 47 5.04 6.88 -3.98
C LEU A 47 6.30 7.42 -4.66
N LYS A 48 7.38 6.64 -4.72
CA LYS A 48 8.65 7.06 -5.37
C LYS A 48 8.44 7.32 -6.85
N ASP A 49 7.70 6.46 -7.53
CA ASP A 49 7.43 6.62 -8.96
C ASP A 49 6.50 7.81 -9.24
N ASN A 50 5.48 8.00 -8.41
CA ASN A 50 4.61 9.17 -8.52
C ASN A 50 5.32 10.47 -8.18
N TYR A 51 6.23 10.47 -7.20
CA TYR A 51 7.07 11.62 -6.91
C TYR A 51 7.88 12.03 -8.14
N ARG A 52 8.58 11.07 -8.78
CA ARG A 52 9.35 11.34 -10.00
C ARG A 52 8.48 11.90 -11.12
N SER A 53 7.28 11.33 -11.30
CA SER A 53 6.32 11.78 -12.31
C SER A 53 5.81 13.20 -12.03
N PHE A 54 5.42 13.49 -10.78
CA PHE A 54 4.86 14.77 -10.36
C PHE A 54 5.84 15.92 -10.58
N PHE A 55 7.12 15.73 -10.24
CA PHE A 55 8.15 16.76 -10.37
C PHE A 55 8.77 16.84 -11.77
N ARG A 56 8.44 15.92 -12.69
CA ARG A 56 8.98 15.90 -14.06
C ARG A 56 8.68 17.18 -14.84
N ASN A 57 7.53 17.82 -14.59
CA ASN A 57 7.11 19.04 -15.29
C ASN A 57 7.66 20.33 -14.66
N GLY A 58 8.42 20.24 -13.56
CA GLY A 58 9.00 21.38 -12.87
C GLY A 58 8.02 22.20 -12.03
N TRP A 59 8.55 23.21 -11.33
CA TRP A 59 7.80 24.00 -10.35
C TRP A 59 6.71 24.90 -10.94
N ASP A 60 6.86 25.34 -12.18
CA ASP A 60 5.89 26.26 -12.79
C ASP A 60 4.55 25.55 -13.07
N TRP A 61 4.60 24.32 -13.59
CA TRP A 61 3.41 23.47 -13.74
C TRP A 61 2.72 23.20 -12.39
N ILE A 62 3.49 22.98 -11.33
CA ILE A 62 2.95 22.78 -9.97
C ILE A 62 2.24 24.05 -9.48
N LYS A 63 2.87 25.22 -9.64
CA LYS A 63 2.29 26.52 -9.23
C LYS A 63 0.99 26.83 -9.98
N GLU A 64 0.90 26.48 -11.26
CA GLU A 64 -0.32 26.66 -12.05
C GLU A 64 -1.48 25.82 -11.50
N ARG A 65 -1.23 24.55 -11.16
CA ARG A 65 -2.26 23.68 -10.54
C ARG A 65 -2.65 24.16 -9.14
N LEU A 66 -1.68 24.57 -8.32
CA LEU A 66 -1.97 25.13 -6.98
C LEU A 66 -2.80 26.42 -7.05
N ALA A 67 -2.65 27.21 -8.12
CA ALA A 67 -3.44 28.41 -8.34
C ALA A 67 -4.86 28.12 -8.86
N GLY A 68 -5.25 26.84 -9.04
CA GLY A 68 -6.54 26.44 -9.60
C GLY A 68 -6.73 26.88 -11.05
N LYS A 69 -5.63 27.15 -11.78
CA LYS A 69 -5.65 27.65 -13.15
C LYS A 69 -5.56 26.51 -14.17
N GLU A 70 -6.32 25.44 -13.94
CA GLU A 70 -6.50 24.44 -15.00
C GLU A 70 -7.36 25.08 -16.11
N ARG A 71 -6.80 25.13 -17.33
CA ARG A 71 -7.51 25.52 -18.56
C ARG A 71 -8.22 24.31 -19.15
#